data_AF-A0A7S1JEZ5-F1
#
_entry.id   AF-A0A7S1JEZ5-F1
#
_cell.length_a   1.000
_cell.length_b   1.000
_cell.length_c   1.000
_cell.angle_alpha   90.00
_cell.angle_beta   90.00
_cell.angle_gamma   90.00
#
_symmetry.space_group_name_H-M   'P 1'
#
loop_
_entity.id
_entity.type
_entity.pdbx_description
1 polymer ?
#
loop_
_entity_poly.entity_id
_entity_poly.type
_entity_poly.pdbx_seq_one_letter_code
_entity_poly.pdbx_strand_id
1 'polypeptide(L)'
;TAAAAGETPLSAAASCGHSDIIAQLVAARANPNHADPSSLTTPLMLAVVGGHMEAAQTLLGASADPNATRCRPEATPLLAAVASNSASMVQLLLDAHADINPTTHSLRMTPLFMACQMGWAQLVRGLLQAGADKHQRALNGVSTLMVAAVGGHLEVVQALLEGCQDGEGP
;
A
#
# COMPACT_ATOMS: atom_id res chain seq x y z
N THR A 1 25.07 13.50 -15.40
CA THR A 1 23.96 12.67 -14.88
C THR A 1 22.70 13.16 -15.57
N ALA A 2 22.24 12.45 -16.60
CA ALA A 2 20.98 12.81 -17.25
C ALA A 2 19.86 12.53 -16.26
N ALA A 3 19.06 13.54 -15.90
CA ALA A 3 17.77 13.30 -15.27
C ALA A 3 17.05 12.26 -16.15
N ALA A 4 16.66 11.13 -15.56
CA ALA A 4 15.91 10.12 -16.28
C ALA A 4 14.69 10.84 -16.90
N ALA A 5 14.50 10.70 -18.21
CA ALA A 5 13.47 11.42 -18.94
C ALA A 5 12.08 11.08 -18.36
N GLY A 6 11.57 11.93 -17.46
CA GLY A 6 10.36 11.67 -16.68
C GLY A 6 10.42 12.09 -15.21
N GLU A 7 11.62 12.35 -14.66
CA GLU A 7 11.74 12.84 -13.28
C GLU A 7 11.31 14.31 -13.17
N THR A 8 10.30 14.57 -12.36
CA THR A 8 9.81 15.92 -12.05
C THR A 8 10.41 16.42 -10.73
N PRO A 9 10.45 17.74 -10.49
CA PRO A 9 10.79 18.28 -9.18
C PRO A 9 9.92 17.68 -8.06
N LEU A 10 8.65 17.40 -8.35
CA LEU A 10 7.72 16.81 -7.40
C LEU A 10 8.08 15.36 -7.05
N SER A 11 8.47 14.54 -8.04
CA SER A 11 8.91 13.17 -7.79
C SER A 11 10.24 13.11 -7.03
N ALA A 12 11.17 14.04 -7.30
CA ALA A 12 12.42 14.15 -6.55
C ALA A 12 12.17 14.58 -5.08
N ALA A 13 11.30 15.58 -4.86
CA ALA A 13 10.92 15.99 -3.50
C ALA A 13 10.23 14.84 -2.74
N ALA A 14 9.37 14.07 -3.41
CA ALA A 14 8.70 12.91 -2.82
C ALA A 14 9.66 11.76 -2.46
N SER A 15 10.65 11.45 -3.30
CA SER A 15 11.64 10.40 -3.00
C SER A 15 12.58 10.78 -1.84
N CYS A 16 12.81 12.08 -1.64
CA CYS A 16 13.59 12.61 -0.51
C CYS A 16 12.74 12.95 0.73
N GLY A 17 11.42 12.85 0.66
CA GLY A 17 10.51 13.11 1.78
C GLY A 17 10.32 14.59 2.14
N HIS A 18 10.59 15.51 1.22
CA HIS A 18 10.51 16.96 1.46
C HIS A 18 9.07 17.49 1.35
N SER A 19 8.25 17.24 2.39
CA SER A 19 6.83 17.63 2.48
C SER A 19 6.58 19.12 2.20
N ASP A 20 7.38 20.03 2.74
CA ASP A 20 7.25 21.48 2.49
C ASP A 20 7.43 21.84 1.00
N ILE A 21 8.41 21.20 0.33
CA ILE A 21 8.67 21.43 -1.09
C ILE A 21 7.53 20.85 -1.93
N ILE A 22 7.03 19.67 -1.58
CA ILE A 22 5.85 19.06 -2.21
C ILE A 22 4.66 20.01 -2.13
N ALA A 23 4.37 20.57 -0.96
CA ALA A 23 3.26 21.50 -0.76
C ALA A 23 3.38 22.74 -1.66
N GLN A 24 4.57 23.33 -1.75
CA GLN A 24 4.85 24.48 -2.63
C GLN A 24 4.68 24.13 -4.11
N LEU A 25 5.20 22.97 -4.54
CA LEU A 25 5.09 22.53 -5.94
C LEU A 25 3.63 22.24 -6.33
N VAL A 26 2.86 21.60 -5.46
CA VAL A 26 1.42 21.38 -5.67
C VAL A 26 0.66 22.71 -5.72
N ALA A 27 0.97 23.66 -4.83
CA ALA A 27 0.37 24.99 -4.85
C ALA A 27 0.69 25.75 -6.16
N ALA A 28 1.87 25.49 -6.75
CA ALA A 28 2.27 25.95 -8.08
C ALA A 28 1.65 25.14 -9.24
N ARG A 29 0.65 24.30 -8.98
CA ARG A 29 -0.07 23.45 -9.95
C ARG A 29 0.75 22.30 -10.54
N ALA A 30 1.78 21.82 -9.84
CA ALA A 30 2.42 20.56 -10.21
C ALA A 30 1.38 19.41 -10.13
N ASN A 31 1.38 18.52 -11.12
CA ASN A 31 0.47 17.38 -11.14
C ASN A 31 0.94 16.29 -10.16
N PRO A 32 0.21 16.02 -9.06
CA PRO A 32 0.58 14.98 -8.08
C PRO A 32 0.53 13.56 -8.65
N ASN A 33 -0.16 13.38 -9.78
CA ASN A 33 -0.31 12.11 -10.48
C ASN A 33 0.59 12.01 -11.71
N HIS A 34 1.58 12.91 -11.87
CA HIS A 34 2.54 12.76 -12.96
C HIS A 34 3.32 11.46 -12.77
N ALA A 35 3.18 10.53 -13.71
CA ALA A 35 3.95 9.30 -13.74
C ALA A 35 5.10 9.47 -14.74
N ASP A 36 6.32 9.14 -14.30
CA ASP A 36 7.48 9.05 -15.17
C ASP A 36 7.15 8.07 -16.32
N PRO A 37 7.22 8.47 -17.61
CA PRO A 37 6.85 7.60 -18.73
C PRO A 37 7.66 6.30 -18.82
N SER A 38 8.88 6.28 -18.30
CA SER A 38 9.77 5.13 -18.34
C SER A 38 9.53 4.14 -17.20
N SER A 39 9.15 4.64 -16.03
CA SER A 39 9.00 3.81 -14.82
C SER A 39 7.55 3.69 -14.34
N LEU A 40 6.64 4.48 -14.91
CA LEU A 40 5.25 4.74 -14.50
C LEU A 40 5.13 5.01 -12.99
N THR A 41 6.15 5.60 -12.38
CA THR A 41 6.18 5.84 -10.93
C THR A 41 5.55 7.19 -10.61
N THR A 42 4.57 7.22 -9.73
CA THR A 42 3.98 8.47 -9.21
C THR A 42 4.78 9.00 -8.00
N PRO A 43 4.71 10.32 -7.71
CA PRO A 43 5.25 10.90 -6.49
C PRO A 43 4.80 10.18 -5.22
N LEU A 44 3.52 9.80 -5.13
CA LEU A 44 2.98 9.10 -3.97
C LEU A 44 3.69 7.75 -3.75
N MET A 45 3.92 7.00 -4.83
CA MET A 45 4.64 5.73 -4.74
C MET A 45 6.08 5.93 -4.21
N LEU A 46 6.77 6.98 -4.64
CA LEU A 46 8.13 7.29 -4.14
C LEU A 46 8.13 7.62 -2.65
N ALA A 47 7.15 8.41 -2.19
CA ALA A 47 7.01 8.72 -0.78
C ALA A 47 6.72 7.45 0.05
N VAL A 48 5.81 6.59 -0.43
CA VAL A 48 5.45 5.33 0.26
C VAL A 48 6.62 4.36 0.32
N VAL A 49 7.31 4.12 -0.81
CA VAL A 49 8.49 3.23 -0.87
C VAL A 49 9.64 3.79 -0.02
N GLY A 50 9.79 5.11 0.05
CA GLY A 50 10.77 5.78 0.90
C GLY A 50 10.39 5.82 2.39
N GLY A 51 9.16 5.43 2.77
CA GLY A 51 8.67 5.50 4.14
C GLY A 51 8.35 6.93 4.62
N HIS A 52 8.23 7.89 3.70
CA HIS A 52 8.05 9.31 4.00
C HIS A 52 6.58 9.63 4.29
N MET A 53 6.16 9.41 5.54
CA MET A 53 4.77 9.55 5.98
C MET A 53 4.17 10.95 5.69
N GLU A 54 4.88 12.02 6.06
CA GLU A 54 4.38 13.39 5.85
C GLU A 54 4.28 13.77 4.36
N ALA A 55 5.24 13.29 3.55
CA ALA A 55 5.22 13.49 2.11
C ALA A 55 4.03 12.75 1.46
N ALA A 56 3.78 11.51 1.87
CA ALA A 56 2.62 10.74 1.42
C ALA A 56 1.30 11.44 1.83
N GLN A 57 1.19 11.90 3.08
CA GLN A 57 0.01 12.63 3.55
C GLN A 57 -0.22 13.92 2.76
N THR A 58 0.85 14.68 2.47
CA THR A 58 0.76 15.92 1.67
C THR A 58 0.28 15.62 0.24
N LEU A 59 0.80 14.56 -0.38
CA LEU A 59 0.41 14.15 -1.73
C LEU A 59 -1.04 13.66 -1.79
N LEU A 60 -1.49 12.88 -0.81
CA LEU A 60 -2.88 12.43 -0.71
C LEU A 60 -3.83 13.62 -0.50
N GLY A 61 -3.46 14.57 0.36
CA GLY A 61 -4.20 15.84 0.51
C GLY A 61 -4.24 16.69 -0.77
N ALA A 62 -3.25 16.51 -1.65
CA ALA A 62 -3.20 17.10 -2.98
C ALA A 62 -3.98 16.32 -4.06
N SER A 63 -4.79 15.31 -3.69
CA SER A 63 -5.50 14.43 -4.63
C SER A 63 -4.58 13.53 -5.49
N ALA A 64 -3.45 13.09 -4.93
CA ALA A 64 -2.72 11.96 -5.50
C ALA A 64 -3.59 10.69 -5.46
N ASP A 65 -3.56 9.91 -6.53
CA ASP A 65 -4.30 8.65 -6.67
C ASP A 65 -3.67 7.57 -5.76
N PRO A 66 -4.36 7.12 -4.70
CA PRO A 66 -3.87 6.07 -3.80
C PRO A 66 -3.81 4.69 -4.47
N ASN A 67 -4.42 4.53 -5.65
CA ASN A 67 -4.48 3.29 -6.41
C ASN A 67 -3.55 3.30 -7.63
N ALA A 68 -2.68 4.32 -7.75
CA ALA A 68 -1.75 4.44 -8.86
C ALA A 68 -0.86 3.18 -9.00
N THR A 69 -0.71 2.68 -10.22
CA THR A 69 0.10 1.49 -10.51
C THR A 69 1.40 1.88 -11.21
N ARG A 70 2.43 1.02 -11.12
CA ARG A 70 3.77 1.26 -11.66
C ARG A 70 4.18 0.24 -12.73
N CYS A 71 5.23 0.55 -13.50
CA CYS A 71 5.74 -0.27 -14.59
C CYS A 71 6.66 -1.41 -14.15
N ARG A 72 7.29 -1.32 -12.96
CA ARG A 72 7.62 -2.58 -12.28
C ARG A 72 6.28 -3.17 -11.92
N PRO A 73 5.98 -4.35 -12.44
CA PRO A 73 4.62 -4.82 -12.42
C PRO A 73 4.20 -4.82 -10.94
N GLU A 74 2.91 -4.67 -10.68
CA GLU A 74 2.27 -5.32 -9.51
C GLU A 74 2.23 -4.59 -8.17
N ALA A 75 2.72 -3.36 -8.01
CA ALA A 75 2.65 -2.67 -6.73
C ALA A 75 1.74 -1.43 -6.79
N THR A 76 0.62 -1.47 -6.07
CA THR A 76 -0.10 -0.27 -5.61
C THR A 76 0.61 0.31 -4.39
N PRO A 77 0.37 1.59 -4.03
CA PRO A 77 0.86 2.17 -2.79
C PRO A 77 0.56 1.27 -1.58
N LEU A 78 -0.64 0.69 -1.51
CA LEU A 78 -1.02 -0.20 -0.41
C LEU A 78 -0.16 -1.46 -0.35
N LEU A 79 0.11 -2.12 -1.48
CA LEU A 79 0.99 -3.28 -1.54
C LEU A 79 2.43 -2.95 -1.12
N ALA A 80 2.93 -1.76 -1.48
CA ALA A 80 4.24 -1.29 -1.06
C ALA A 80 4.31 -1.00 0.45
N ALA A 81 3.27 -0.38 1.01
CA ALA A 81 3.15 -0.14 2.44
C ALA A 81 3.08 -1.44 3.26
N VAL A 82 2.35 -2.44 2.75
CA VAL A 82 2.30 -3.78 3.35
C VAL A 82 3.65 -4.47 3.24
N ALA A 83 4.31 -4.46 2.08
CA ALA A 83 5.63 -5.08 1.92
C ALA A 83 6.70 -4.54 2.88
N SER A 84 6.55 -3.30 3.34
CA SER A 84 7.41 -2.67 4.36
C SER A 84 6.92 -2.84 5.80
N ASN A 85 5.82 -3.58 6.02
CA ASN A 85 5.15 -3.76 7.31
C ASN A 85 4.80 -2.44 8.01
N SER A 86 4.47 -1.40 7.24
CA SER A 86 4.18 -0.07 7.78
C SER A 86 2.68 0.08 8.05
N ALA A 87 2.23 -0.33 9.25
CA ALA A 87 0.82 -0.24 9.65
C ALA A 87 0.27 1.20 9.54
N SER A 88 1.07 2.21 9.91
CA SER A 88 0.68 3.62 9.80
C SER A 88 0.48 4.05 8.34
N MET A 89 1.38 3.67 7.44
CA MET A 89 1.27 3.99 6.02
C MET A 89 0.07 3.26 5.38
N VAL A 90 -0.18 2.01 5.79
CA VAL A 90 -1.37 1.25 5.39
C VAL A 90 -2.63 1.99 5.82
N GLN A 91 -2.73 2.42 7.09
CA GLN A 91 -3.90 3.17 7.57
C GLN A 91 -4.08 4.47 6.79
N LEU A 92 -3.01 5.24 6.57
CA LEU A 92 -3.05 6.49 5.82
C LEU A 92 -3.61 6.29 4.39
N LEU A 93 -3.20 5.23 3.71
CA LEU A 93 -3.66 4.92 2.36
C LEU A 93 -5.13 4.47 2.35
N LEU A 94 -5.56 3.70 3.34
CA LEU A 94 -6.95 3.27 3.49
C LEU A 94 -7.88 4.44 3.82
N ASP A 95 -7.45 5.35 4.68
CA ASP A 95 -8.15 6.60 4.98
C ASP A 95 -8.30 7.47 3.73
N ALA A 96 -7.36 7.38 2.80
CA ALA A 96 -7.41 8.03 1.50
C ALA A 96 -8.15 7.23 0.41
N HIS A 97 -8.88 6.18 0.77
CA HIS A 97 -9.66 5.33 -0.15
C HIS A 97 -8.82 4.50 -1.13
N ALA A 98 -7.64 4.03 -0.72
CA ALA A 98 -6.99 2.92 -1.41
C ALA A 98 -7.90 1.69 -1.44
N ASP A 99 -7.91 0.98 -2.57
CA ASP A 99 -8.48 -0.36 -2.65
C ASP A 99 -7.80 -1.24 -1.60
N ILE A 100 -8.59 -1.93 -0.77
CA ILE A 100 -8.13 -2.84 0.29
C ILE A 100 -7.71 -4.21 -0.26
N ASN A 101 -8.20 -4.59 -1.45
CA ASN A 101 -7.95 -5.91 -2.07
C ASN A 101 -7.19 -5.85 -3.42
N PRO A 102 -6.19 -4.97 -3.64
CA PRO A 102 -5.40 -4.98 -4.85
C PRO A 102 -4.60 -6.26 -4.90
N THR A 103 -4.40 -6.80 -6.10
CA THR A 103 -3.62 -8.02 -6.28
C THR A 103 -2.31 -7.76 -6.99
N THR A 104 -1.24 -8.39 -6.53
CA THR A 104 -0.01 -8.49 -7.33
C THR A 104 -0.34 -9.20 -8.65
N HIS A 105 0.30 -8.84 -9.75
CA HIS A 105 0.01 -9.41 -11.08
C HIS A 105 0.53 -10.86 -11.23
N SER A 106 1.61 -11.23 -10.54
CA SER A 106 2.36 -12.48 -10.72
C SER A 106 1.66 -13.63 -10.03
N LEU A 107 1.29 -13.42 -8.76
CA LEU A 107 0.72 -14.46 -7.89
C LEU A 107 -0.67 -14.11 -7.40
N ARG A 108 -1.25 -12.98 -7.82
CA ARG A 108 -2.55 -12.50 -7.34
C ARG A 108 -2.63 -12.40 -5.81
N MET A 109 -1.53 -12.01 -5.17
CA MET A 109 -1.47 -11.87 -3.71
C MET A 109 -2.08 -10.54 -3.31
N THR A 110 -2.99 -10.57 -2.34
CA THR A 110 -3.58 -9.37 -1.71
C THR A 110 -2.71 -8.87 -0.55
N PRO A 111 -2.92 -7.62 -0.06
CA PRO A 111 -2.40 -7.14 1.21
C PRO A 111 -2.51 -8.15 2.34
N LEU A 112 -3.70 -8.72 2.53
CA LEU A 112 -3.96 -9.69 3.59
C LEU A 112 -3.15 -10.97 3.39
N PHE A 113 -3.04 -11.47 2.16
CA PHE A 113 -2.22 -12.65 1.85
C PHE A 113 -0.75 -12.43 2.22
N MET A 114 -0.17 -11.29 1.87
CA MET A 114 1.21 -10.96 2.19
C MET A 114 1.43 -10.87 3.70
N ALA A 115 0.54 -10.20 4.43
CA ALA A 115 0.61 -10.09 5.89
C ALA A 115 0.49 -11.47 6.57
N CYS A 116 -0.40 -12.34 6.07
CA CYS A 116 -0.56 -13.70 6.56
C CYS A 116 0.66 -14.58 6.30
N GLN A 117 1.27 -14.47 5.12
CA GLN A 117 2.49 -15.18 4.77
C GLN A 117 3.66 -14.80 5.69
N MET A 118 3.77 -13.51 6.02
CA MET A 118 4.84 -12.99 6.87
C MET A 118 4.58 -13.13 8.38
N GLY A 119 3.37 -13.52 8.79
CA GLY A 119 3.03 -13.70 10.20
C GLY A 119 2.73 -12.41 10.96
N TRP A 120 2.45 -11.30 10.27
CA TRP A 120 2.27 -9.99 10.89
C TRP A 120 0.86 -9.83 11.48
N ALA A 121 0.62 -10.46 12.63
CA ALA A 121 -0.69 -10.53 13.28
C ALA A 121 -1.39 -9.16 13.46
N GLN A 122 -0.65 -8.11 13.83
CA GLN A 122 -1.23 -6.77 13.98
C GLN A 122 -1.69 -6.18 12.64
N LEU A 123 -0.90 -6.35 11.58
CA LEU A 123 -1.28 -5.88 10.25
C LEU A 123 -2.45 -6.69 9.69
N VAL A 124 -2.49 -8.01 9.94
CA VAL A 124 -3.62 -8.87 9.60
C VAL A 124 -4.91 -8.38 10.27
N ARG A 125 -4.88 -8.09 11.57
CA ARG A 125 -6.05 -7.55 12.29
C ARG A 125 -6.50 -6.22 11.69
N GLY A 126 -5.58 -5.28 11.44
CA GLY A 126 -5.90 -3.99 10.83
C GLY A 126 -6.53 -4.13 9.44
N LEU A 127 -5.98 -5.00 8.59
CA LEU A 127 -6.53 -5.26 7.25
C LEU A 127 -7.92 -5.91 7.32
N LEU A 128 -8.15 -6.85 8.24
CA LEU A 128 -9.47 -7.47 8.44
C LEU A 128 -10.50 -6.45 8.95
N GLN A 129 -10.13 -5.61 9.91
CA GLN A 129 -10.98 -4.52 10.41
C GLN A 129 -11.34 -3.51 9.30
N ALA A 130 -10.42 -3.27 8.36
CA ALA A 130 -10.65 -2.45 7.17
C ALA A 130 -11.47 -3.16 6.06
N GLY A 131 -11.91 -4.40 6.28
CA GLY A 131 -12.76 -5.13 5.34
C GLY A 131 -12.01 -5.90 4.24
N ALA A 132 -10.73 -6.26 4.46
CA ALA A 132 -10.01 -7.13 3.53
C ALA A 132 -10.70 -8.50 3.35
N ASP A 133 -10.74 -9.00 2.12
CA ASP A 133 -11.36 -10.29 1.82
C ASP A 133 -10.48 -11.45 2.31
N LYS A 134 -10.91 -12.08 3.40
CA LYS A 134 -10.24 -13.27 3.97
C LYS A 134 -10.37 -14.54 3.13
N HIS A 135 -11.28 -14.59 2.16
CA HIS A 135 -11.55 -15.76 1.33
C HIS A 135 -10.74 -15.76 0.02
N GLN A 136 -9.95 -14.70 -0.23
CA GLN A 136 -9.16 -14.59 -1.44
C GLN A 136 -8.09 -15.68 -1.53
N ARG A 137 -7.81 -16.10 -2.77
CA ARG A 137 -6.82 -17.11 -3.10
C ARG A 137 -5.78 -16.54 -4.06
N ALA A 138 -4.53 -16.90 -3.84
CA ALA A 138 -3.45 -16.66 -4.79
C ALA A 138 -3.67 -17.45 -6.08
N LEU A 139 -2.90 -17.15 -7.13
CA LEU A 139 -3.01 -17.76 -8.45
C LEU A 139 -2.90 -19.29 -8.43
N ASN A 140 -2.09 -19.84 -7.52
CA ASN A 140 -1.91 -21.28 -7.32
C ASN A 140 -3.03 -21.94 -6.47
N GLY A 141 -4.08 -21.20 -6.12
CA GLY A 141 -5.20 -21.68 -5.32
C GLY A 141 -4.99 -21.68 -3.81
N VAL A 142 -3.80 -21.26 -3.33
CA VAL A 142 -3.48 -21.18 -1.90
C VAL A 142 -4.28 -20.04 -1.25
N SER A 143 -4.90 -20.31 -0.10
CA SER A 143 -5.61 -19.30 0.69
C SER A 143 -4.71 -18.61 1.71
N THR A 144 -5.15 -17.46 2.21
CA THR A 144 -4.56 -16.74 3.35
C THR A 144 -4.38 -17.62 4.59
N LEU A 145 -5.39 -18.45 4.90
CA LEU A 145 -5.34 -19.39 6.02
C LEU A 145 -4.30 -20.51 5.81
N MET A 146 -4.19 -21.04 4.59
CA MET A 146 -3.19 -22.07 4.28
C MET A 146 -1.77 -21.53 4.46
N VAL A 147 -1.48 -20.33 3.94
CA VAL A 147 -0.13 -19.77 4.06
C VAL A 147 0.23 -19.43 5.52
N ALA A 148 -0.72 -18.96 6.32
CA ALA A 148 -0.53 -18.72 7.75
C ALA A 148 -0.26 -20.03 8.53
N ALA A 149 -1.03 -21.09 8.22
CA ALA A 149 -0.87 -22.40 8.85
C ALA A 149 0.46 -23.07 8.47
N VAL A 150 0.85 -23.02 7.20
CA VAL A 150 2.15 -23.54 6.72
C VAL A 150 3.32 -22.78 7.37
N GLY A 151 3.16 -21.47 7.57
CA GLY A 151 4.15 -20.64 8.27
C GLY A 151 4.20 -20.84 9.79
N GLY A 152 3.26 -21.58 10.39
CA GLY A 152 3.17 -21.76 11.84
C GLY A 152 2.71 -20.52 12.60
N HIS A 153 2.06 -19.55 11.92
CA HIS A 153 1.69 -18.26 12.48
C HIS A 153 0.38 -18.36 13.28
N LEU A 154 0.45 -18.92 14.49
CA LEU A 154 -0.73 -19.21 15.33
C LEU A 154 -1.63 -17.99 15.55
N GLU A 155 -1.07 -16.83 15.88
CA GLU A 155 -1.85 -15.60 16.10
C GLU A 155 -2.58 -15.11 14.84
N VAL A 156 -1.96 -15.27 13.67
CA VAL A 156 -2.59 -14.96 12.38
C VAL A 156 -3.72 -15.94 12.08
N VAL A 157 -3.50 -17.23 12.33
CA VAL A 157 -4.53 -18.26 12.17
C VAL A 157 -5.73 -17.96 13.07
N GLN A 158 -5.49 -17.60 14.34
CA GLN A 158 -6.54 -17.18 15.25
C GLN A 158 -7.30 -15.96 14.72
N ALA A 159 -6.59 -14.90 14.31
CA ALA A 159 -7.22 -13.70 13.76
C ALA A 159 -8.09 -13.98 12.51
N LEU A 160 -7.65 -14.88 11.63
CA LEU A 160 -8.42 -15.29 10.43
C LEU A 160 -9.67 -16.10 10.78
N LEU A 161 -9.61 -16.95 11.82
CA LEU A 161 -10.71 -17.79 12.27
C LEU A 161 -11.75 -16.99 13.07
N GLU A 162 -11.30 -16.07 13.92
CA GLU A 162 -12.16 -15.21 14.74
C GLU A 162 -12.98 -14.24 13.89
N GLY A 163 -12.45 -13.81 12.74
CA GLY A 163 -13.18 -13.17 11.65
C GLY A 163 -14.19 -12.10 12.05
N CYS A 164 -13.74 -10.85 12.26
CA CYS A 164 -14.59 -9.67 12.51
C CYS A 164 -15.85 -9.95 13.34
N GLN A 165 -15.70 -10.52 14.52
CA GLN A 165 -16.67 -10.31 15.57
C GLN A 165 -16.31 -9.00 16.26
N ASP A 166 -16.91 -7.89 15.84
CA ASP A 166 -17.08 -6.68 16.65
C ASP A 166 -18.20 -5.83 16.03
N GLY A 167 -19.44 -6.06 16.47
CA GLY A 167 -20.59 -5.30 16.02
C GLY A 167 -21.99 -5.88 16.29
N GLU A 168 -22.16 -6.90 17.13
CA GLU A 168 -23.46 -7.11 17.79
C GLU A 168 -23.48 -6.28 19.07
N GLY A 169 -24.07 -5.08 18.99
CA GLY A 169 -24.57 -4.39 20.18
C GLY A 169 -25.89 -5.04 20.65
N PRO A 170 -26.20 -4.99 21.95
CA PRO A 170 -27.44 -5.53 22.51
C PRO A 170 -28.70 -4.80 22.01
#